data_AF-A0A6P6FQF2-F1
#
_entry.id   AF-A0A6P6FQF2-F1
#
_cell.length_a   1.000
_cell.length_b   1.000
_cell.length_c   1.000
_cell.angle_alpha   90.00
_cell.angle_beta   90.00
_cell.angle_gamma   90.00
#
_symmetry.space_group_name_H-M   'P 1'
#
loop_
_entity.id
_entity.type
_entity.pdbx_description
1 polymer ?
#
loop_
_entity_poly.entity_id
_entity_poly.type
_entity_poly.pdbx_seq_one_letter_code
_entity_poly.pdbx_strand_id
1 'polypeptide(L)'
;MSTKKEACRTISNITAGNRAQIQSVIEANIFLPLVLLLKDADFDIKEGAWAILNATSGCSHEQIRFLVSQGCINPLCHILTCPDPVIVSVCLEGLENILKVGEADKEMGMNGGINLYAQMINENGGLDKIRSLKVHDNGKICEKALKILERYWV
;
A
#
# COMPACT_ATOMS: atom_id res chain seq x y z
N MET A 1 2.01 23.44 13.71
CA MET A 1 2.59 22.42 12.81
C MET A 1 3.12 21.28 13.65
N SER A 2 2.69 20.04 13.40
CA SER A 2 3.19 18.88 14.14
C SER A 2 4.50 18.42 13.52
N THR A 3 5.58 18.33 14.30
CA THR A 3 6.90 17.83 13.87
C THR A 3 6.82 16.49 13.14
N LYS A 4 5.86 15.63 13.55
CA LYS A 4 5.61 14.33 12.92
C LYS A 4 5.12 14.45 11.47
N LYS A 5 4.26 15.44 11.17
CA LYS A 5 3.71 15.65 9.83
C LYS A 5 4.79 16.09 8.84
N GLU A 6 5.65 17.04 9.23
CA GLU A 6 6.77 17.50 8.40
C GLU A 6 7.82 16.40 8.18
N ALA A 7 8.05 15.56 9.19
CA ALA A 7 8.89 14.38 9.05
C ALA A 7 8.32 13.40 8.01
N CYS A 8 7.03 13.05 8.10
CA CYS A 8 6.38 12.18 7.11
C CYS A 8 6.41 12.77 5.69
N ARG A 9 6.21 14.09 5.55
CA ARG A 9 6.30 14.80 4.27
C ARG A 9 7.71 14.75 3.68
N THR A 10 8.75 14.84 4.52
CA THR A 10 10.14 14.73 4.06
C THR A 10 10.43 13.29 3.63
N ILE A 11 9.99 12.30 4.40
CA ILE A 11 10.15 10.88 4.06
C ILE A 11 9.41 10.56 2.75
N SER A 12 8.20 11.08 2.55
CA SER A 12 7.41 10.80 1.34
C SER A 12 8.11 11.29 0.07
N ASN A 13 8.79 12.43 0.14
CA ASN A 13 9.63 12.95 -0.95
C ASN A 13 10.88 12.09 -1.20
N ILE A 14 11.50 11.52 -0.17
CA ILE A 14 12.64 10.60 -0.33
C ILE A 14 12.19 9.30 -0.98
N THR A 15 11.05 8.74 -0.53
CA THR A 15 10.48 7.50 -1.08
C THR A 15 9.91 7.65 -2.49
N ALA A 16 9.65 8.88 -2.94
CA ALA A 16 9.31 9.19 -4.34
C ALA A 16 10.53 9.16 -5.27
N GLY A 17 11.73 9.00 -4.71
CA GLY A 17 12.98 8.94 -5.42
C GLY A 17 13.26 7.58 -6.09
N ASN A 18 14.54 7.32 -6.35
CA ASN A 18 14.99 6.07 -6.95
C ASN A 18 15.05 4.92 -5.92
N ARG A 19 15.27 3.69 -6.44
CA ARG A 19 15.36 2.47 -5.61
C ARG A 19 16.39 2.54 -4.49
N ALA A 20 17.52 3.22 -4.70
CA ALA A 20 18.57 3.36 -3.68
C ALA A 20 18.13 4.30 -2.56
N GLN A 21 17.36 5.35 -2.87
CA GLN A 21 16.77 6.23 -1.87
C GLN A 21 15.73 5.49 -1.03
N ILE A 22 14.86 4.70 -1.67
CA ILE A 22 13.89 3.86 -0.96
C ILE A 22 14.61 2.82 -0.08
N GLN A 23 15.66 2.18 -0.60
CA GLN A 23 16.49 1.24 0.14
C GLN A 23 17.13 1.89 1.38
N SER A 24 17.59 3.13 1.28
CA SER A 24 18.15 3.87 2.42
C SER A 24 17.12 4.10 3.52
N VAL A 25 15.85 4.33 3.16
CA VAL A 25 14.73 4.47 4.13
C VAL A 25 14.39 3.13 4.79
N ILE A 26 14.48 2.02 4.02
CA ILE A 26 14.33 0.66 4.54
C ILE A 26 15.42 0.36 5.56
N GLU A 27 16.69 0.60 5.21
CA GLU A 27 17.85 0.34 6.08
C GLU A 27 17.85 1.19 7.34
N ALA A 28 17.29 2.40 7.26
CA ALA A 28 17.06 3.27 8.41
C ALA A 28 15.90 2.81 9.32
N ASN A 29 15.21 1.70 9.00
CA ASN A 29 14.06 1.16 9.74
C ASN A 29 12.91 2.17 9.94
N ILE A 30 12.70 3.07 8.97
CA ILE A 30 11.71 4.16 9.08
C ILE A 30 10.27 3.67 8.84
N PHE A 31 10.10 2.62 8.01
CA PHE A 31 8.77 2.12 7.66
C PHE A 31 7.97 1.58 8.85
N LEU A 32 8.63 0.93 9.82
CA LEU A 32 7.94 0.41 11.00
C LEU A 32 7.31 1.51 11.87
N PRO A 33 8.05 2.55 12.32
CA PRO A 33 7.47 3.72 12.98
C PRO A 33 6.36 4.38 12.17
N LEU A 34 6.52 4.43 10.84
CA LEU A 34 5.56 5.07 9.96
C LEU A 34 4.24 4.28 9.87
N VAL A 35 4.30 2.94 9.79
CA VAL A 35 3.12 2.07 9.88
C VAL A 35 2.44 2.20 11.24
N LEU A 36 3.20 2.29 12.33
CA LEU A 36 2.64 2.51 13.67
C LEU A 36 1.93 3.86 13.80
N LEU A 37 2.51 4.92 13.23
CA LEU A 37 1.89 6.25 13.18
C LEU A 37 0.58 6.26 12.40
N LEU A 38 0.48 5.48 11.31
CA LEU A 38 -0.76 5.38 10.52
C LEU A 38 -1.88 4.61 11.21
N LYS A 39 -1.57 3.85 12.28
CA LYS A 39 -2.58 3.20 13.12
C LYS A 39 -3.11 4.12 14.22
N ASP A 40 -2.44 5.23 14.49
CA ASP A 40 -2.85 6.21 15.50
C ASP A 40 -3.98 7.09 14.94
N ALA A 41 -5.14 7.07 15.60
CA ALA A 41 -6.36 7.72 15.12
C ALA A 41 -6.27 9.27 15.10
N ASP A 42 -5.34 9.85 15.86
CA ASP A 42 -5.13 11.30 15.95
C ASP A 42 -4.14 11.84 14.91
N PHE A 43 -3.49 10.95 14.14
CA PHE A 43 -2.48 11.36 13.16
C PHE A 43 -3.10 11.61 11.78
N ASP A 44 -2.72 12.73 11.15
CA ASP A 44 -3.07 13.03 9.76
C ASP A 44 -2.45 11.99 8.83
N ILE A 45 -3.26 10.98 8.47
CA ILE A 45 -2.88 9.75 7.76
C ILE A 45 -2.25 10.07 6.39
N LYS A 46 -2.52 11.24 5.80
CA LYS A 46 -2.16 11.56 4.41
C LYS A 46 -0.66 11.45 4.13
N GLU A 47 0.19 12.15 4.88
CA GLU A 47 1.63 12.24 4.55
C GLU A 47 2.36 10.92 4.79
N GLY A 48 2.00 10.19 5.84
CA GLY A 48 2.53 8.85 6.07
C GLY A 48 2.06 7.86 4.99
N ALA A 49 0.77 7.91 4.62
CA ALA A 49 0.24 7.09 3.53
C ALA A 49 1.05 7.31 2.24
N TRP A 50 1.29 8.56 1.87
CA TRP A 50 2.08 8.93 0.69
C TRP A 50 3.48 8.32 0.70
N ALA A 51 4.16 8.29 1.84
CA ALA A 51 5.48 7.68 1.94
C ALA A 51 5.47 6.17 1.64
N ILE A 52 4.48 5.43 2.17
CA ILE A 52 4.34 4.00 1.87
C ILE A 52 3.99 3.80 0.39
N LEU A 53 3.04 4.58 -0.12
CA LEU A 53 2.56 4.45 -1.49
C LEU A 53 3.65 4.72 -2.52
N ASN A 54 4.42 5.81 -2.33
CA ASN A 54 5.56 6.14 -3.18
C ASN A 54 6.60 5.02 -3.16
N ALA A 55 6.89 4.46 -1.98
CA ALA A 55 7.79 3.32 -1.87
C ALA A 55 7.27 2.11 -2.65
N THR A 56 5.98 1.74 -2.52
CA THR A 56 5.41 0.57 -3.22
C THR A 56 5.46 0.68 -4.75
N SER A 57 5.47 1.89 -5.31
CA SER A 57 5.58 2.12 -6.76
C SER A 57 7.02 2.01 -7.28
N GLY A 58 8.02 2.33 -6.46
CA GLY A 58 9.43 2.33 -6.85
C GLY A 58 10.21 1.07 -6.46
N CYS A 59 9.67 0.23 -5.57
CA CYS A 59 10.36 -0.92 -4.97
C CYS A 59 10.63 -2.09 -5.93
N SER A 60 11.65 -2.89 -5.60
CA SER A 60 11.82 -4.25 -6.13
C SER A 60 10.84 -5.23 -5.46
N HIS A 61 10.69 -6.44 -6.02
CA HIS A 61 9.87 -7.48 -5.41
C HIS A 61 10.29 -7.78 -3.96
N GLU A 62 11.60 -7.88 -3.70
CA GLU A 62 12.15 -8.12 -2.36
C GLU A 62 11.83 -7.00 -1.37
N GLN A 63 11.95 -5.74 -1.81
CA GLN A 63 11.58 -4.59 -0.98
C GLN A 63 10.07 -4.57 -0.68
N ILE A 64 9.22 -4.95 -1.64
CA ILE A 64 7.77 -5.11 -1.39
C ILE A 64 7.52 -6.19 -0.33
N ARG A 65 8.19 -7.34 -0.41
CA ARG A 65 8.05 -8.39 0.62
C ARG A 65 8.44 -7.86 2.01
N PHE A 66 9.49 -7.04 2.09
CA PHE A 66 9.89 -6.38 3.33
C PHE A 66 8.83 -5.39 3.82
N LEU A 67 8.29 -4.52 2.96
CA LEU A 67 7.23 -3.59 3.36
C LEU A 67 5.99 -4.32 3.90
N VAL A 68 5.61 -5.43 3.26
CA VAL A 68 4.51 -6.27 3.73
C VAL A 68 4.83 -6.89 5.09
N SER A 69 6.08 -7.34 5.32
CA SER A 69 6.50 -7.86 6.63
C SER A 69 6.47 -6.82 7.74
N GLN A 70 6.61 -5.53 7.41
CA GLN A 70 6.40 -4.41 8.35
C GLN A 70 4.91 -4.11 8.62
N GLY A 71 3.99 -4.83 8.00
CA GLY A 71 2.55 -4.69 8.25
C GLY A 71 1.89 -3.52 7.52
N CYS A 72 2.42 -3.12 6.35
CA CYS A 72 1.87 -2.01 5.56
C CYS A 72 0.47 -2.28 4.98
N ILE A 73 0.03 -3.54 4.87
CA ILE A 73 -1.27 -3.90 4.28
C ILE A 73 -2.44 -3.31 5.09
N ASN A 74 -2.38 -3.38 6.41
CA ASN A 74 -3.44 -2.89 7.28
C ASN A 74 -3.74 -1.38 7.10
N PRO A 75 -2.73 -0.47 7.19
CA PRO A 75 -2.98 0.94 6.94
C PRO A 75 -3.39 1.23 5.49
N LEU A 76 -2.84 0.51 4.49
CA LEU A 76 -3.28 0.64 3.10
C LEU A 76 -4.78 0.30 2.93
N CYS A 77 -5.25 -0.77 3.57
CA CYS A 77 -6.68 -1.10 3.58
C CYS A 77 -7.51 -0.01 4.27
N HIS A 78 -6.99 0.67 5.29
CA HIS A 78 -7.67 1.80 5.92
C HIS A 78 -7.73 3.03 4.99
N ILE A 79 -6.66 3.31 4.24
CA ILE A 79 -6.56 4.44 3.31
C ILE A 79 -7.59 4.36 2.17
N LEU A 80 -8.06 3.17 1.80
CA LEU A 80 -9.11 3.01 0.77
C LEU A 80 -10.44 3.70 1.12
N THR A 81 -10.71 4.00 2.39
CA THR A 81 -11.90 4.75 2.81
C THR A 81 -11.64 6.26 2.92
N CYS A 82 -10.48 6.74 2.49
CA CYS A 82 -10.16 8.16 2.50
C CYS A 82 -11.07 8.92 1.51
N PRO A 83 -11.60 10.10 1.87
CA PRO A 83 -12.43 10.90 0.96
C PRO A 83 -11.63 11.51 -0.21
N ASP A 84 -10.30 11.45 -0.16
CA ASP A 84 -9.42 12.02 -1.18
C ASP A 84 -9.22 11.02 -2.34
N PRO A 85 -9.84 11.24 -3.50
CA PRO A 85 -9.80 10.28 -4.60
C PRO A 85 -8.39 10.09 -5.16
N VAL A 86 -7.50 11.08 -5.01
CA VAL A 86 -6.10 10.96 -5.45
C VAL A 86 -5.40 9.91 -4.59
N ILE A 87 -5.56 10.00 -3.27
CA ILE A 87 -4.95 9.05 -2.33
C ILE A 87 -5.52 7.65 -2.54
N VAL A 88 -6.83 7.51 -2.73
CA VAL A 88 -7.47 6.21 -3.00
C VAL A 88 -6.92 5.59 -4.29
N SER A 89 -6.78 6.38 -5.36
CA SER A 89 -6.25 5.90 -6.64
C SER A 89 -4.82 5.37 -6.51
N VAL A 90 -3.94 6.11 -5.82
CA VAL A 90 -2.56 5.68 -5.59
C VAL A 90 -2.52 4.50 -4.61
N CYS A 91 -3.43 4.42 -3.66
CA CYS A 91 -3.56 3.27 -2.77
C CYS A 91 -3.93 1.99 -3.50
N LEU A 92 -4.84 2.07 -4.48
CA LEU A 92 -5.13 0.94 -5.36
C LEU A 92 -3.89 0.50 -6.16
N GLU A 93 -3.05 1.43 -6.60
CA GLU A 93 -1.78 1.11 -7.27
C GLU A 93 -0.80 0.38 -6.36
N GLY A 94 -0.64 0.87 -5.13
CA GLY A 94 0.23 0.22 -4.14
C GLY A 94 -0.23 -1.20 -3.82
N LEU A 95 -1.54 -1.39 -3.62
CA LEU A 95 -2.12 -2.72 -3.39
C LEU A 95 -2.00 -3.63 -4.61
N GLU A 96 -2.19 -3.10 -5.83
CA GLU A 96 -1.98 -3.84 -7.07
C GLU A 96 -0.52 -4.31 -7.20
N ASN A 97 0.45 -3.46 -6.87
CA ASN A 97 1.86 -3.84 -6.89
C ASN A 97 2.19 -4.93 -5.86
N ILE A 98 1.62 -4.85 -4.66
CA ILE A 98 1.73 -5.92 -3.65
C ILE A 98 1.14 -7.23 -4.20
N LEU A 99 -0.07 -7.18 -4.78
CA LEU A 99 -0.72 -8.35 -5.36
C LEU A 99 0.06 -8.98 -6.52
N LYS A 100 0.71 -8.15 -7.36
CA LYS A 100 1.61 -8.62 -8.44
C LYS A 100 2.78 -9.43 -7.88
N VAL A 101 3.42 -8.96 -6.80
CA VAL A 101 4.50 -9.72 -6.15
C VAL A 101 3.96 -11.02 -5.56
N GLY A 102 2.75 -10.99 -4.98
CA GLY A 102 2.10 -12.19 -4.45
C GLY A 102 1.76 -13.24 -5.51
N GLU A 103 1.34 -12.83 -6.71
CA GLU A 103 1.16 -13.76 -7.84
C GLU A 103 2.50 -14.31 -8.33
N ALA A 104 3.54 -13.48 -8.43
CA ALA A 104 4.87 -13.96 -8.80
C ALA A 104 5.39 -15.01 -7.79
N ASP A 105 5.16 -14.78 -6.49
CA ASP A 105 5.52 -15.74 -5.43
C ASP A 105 4.75 -17.05 -5.56
N LYS A 106 3.45 -16.97 -5.88
CA LYS A 106 2.61 -18.13 -6.17
C LYS A 106 3.09 -18.91 -7.39
N GLU A 107 3.45 -18.24 -8.49
CA GLU A 107 3.99 -18.88 -9.71
C GLU A 107 5.33 -19.58 -9.46
N MET A 108 6.15 -19.04 -8.54
CA MET A 108 7.39 -19.67 -8.08
C MET A 108 7.17 -20.85 -7.12
N GLY A 109 5.92 -21.20 -6.80
CA GLY A 109 5.59 -22.28 -5.85
C GLY A 109 5.83 -21.92 -4.39
N MET A 110 6.07 -20.63 -4.08
CA MET A 110 6.15 -20.16 -2.71
C MET A 110 4.76 -20.11 -2.07
N ASN A 111 4.71 -20.04 -0.74
CA ASN A 111 3.48 -19.91 0.03
C ASN A 111 2.41 -21.00 -0.27
N GLY A 112 2.80 -22.18 -0.75
CA GLY A 112 1.86 -23.24 -1.08
C GLY A 112 1.05 -23.02 -2.36
N GLY A 113 1.55 -22.18 -3.29
CA GLY A 113 0.87 -21.90 -4.56
C GLY A 113 -0.35 -20.99 -4.42
N ILE A 114 -0.42 -20.22 -3.33
CA ILE A 114 -1.44 -19.20 -3.10
C ILE A 114 -0.81 -17.81 -3.02
N ASN A 115 -1.59 -16.82 -3.43
CA ASN A 115 -1.22 -15.42 -3.25
C ASN A 115 -1.49 -15.02 -1.80
N LEU A 116 -0.47 -15.18 -0.95
CA LEU A 116 -0.55 -14.86 0.48
C LEU A 116 -0.98 -13.40 0.72
N TYR A 117 -0.53 -12.47 -0.13
CA TYR A 117 -0.87 -11.06 0.03
C TYR A 117 -2.34 -10.77 -0.29
N ALA A 118 -2.96 -11.49 -1.23
CA ALA A 118 -4.39 -11.42 -1.46
C ALA A 118 -5.20 -11.89 -0.23
N GLN A 119 -4.74 -12.94 0.46
CA GLN A 119 -5.34 -13.38 1.72
C GLN A 119 -5.20 -12.32 2.82
N MET A 120 -3.99 -11.77 3.00
CA MET A 120 -3.76 -10.71 3.98
C MET A 120 -4.62 -9.47 3.72
N ILE A 121 -4.78 -9.06 2.46
CA ILE A 121 -5.68 -7.94 2.10
C ILE A 121 -7.13 -8.27 2.47
N ASN A 122 -7.58 -9.50 2.23
CA ASN A 122 -8.92 -9.94 2.60
C ASN A 122 -9.13 -9.93 4.13
N GLU A 123 -8.19 -10.47 4.90
CA GLU A 123 -8.24 -10.49 6.37
C GLU A 123 -8.26 -9.09 7.00
N ASN A 124 -7.66 -8.10 6.33
CA ASN A 124 -7.68 -6.71 6.76
C ASN A 124 -8.91 -5.93 6.23
N GLY A 125 -9.92 -6.62 5.69
CA GLY A 125 -11.14 -6.02 5.15
C GLY A 125 -10.91 -5.19 3.88
N GLY A 126 -9.73 -5.31 3.25
CA GLY A 126 -9.39 -4.58 2.03
C GLY A 126 -10.23 -5.02 0.84
N LEU A 127 -10.57 -6.31 0.74
CA LEU A 127 -11.36 -6.85 -0.36
C LEU A 127 -12.75 -6.19 -0.45
N ASP A 128 -13.46 -6.11 0.68
CA ASP A 128 -14.79 -5.50 0.72
C ASP A 128 -14.74 -4.00 0.43
N LYS A 129 -13.67 -3.32 0.87
CA LYS A 129 -13.42 -1.92 0.53
C LYS A 129 -13.16 -1.73 -0.97
N ILE A 130 -12.33 -2.55 -1.59
CA ILE A 130 -12.10 -2.51 -3.05
C ILE A 130 -13.41 -2.78 -3.80
N ARG A 131 -14.25 -3.72 -3.32
CA ARG A 131 -15.59 -3.95 -3.90
C ARG A 131 -16.49 -2.73 -3.78
N SER A 132 -16.46 -2.01 -2.66
CA SER A 132 -17.24 -0.78 -2.49
C SER A 132 -16.80 0.34 -3.45
N LEU A 133 -15.53 0.36 -3.85
CA LEU A 133 -15.01 1.33 -4.82
C LEU A 133 -15.54 1.15 -6.24
N LYS A 134 -16.23 0.04 -6.54
CA LYS A 134 -16.90 -0.16 -7.85
C LYS A 134 -18.02 0.85 -8.12
N VAL A 135 -18.61 1.43 -7.06
CA VAL A 135 -19.68 2.42 -7.14
C VAL A 135 -19.20 3.83 -6.80
N HIS A 136 -17.89 4.07 -6.82
CA HIS A 136 -17.31 5.39 -6.55
C HIS A 136 -17.68 6.39 -7.66
N ASP A 137 -17.81 7.68 -7.32
CA ASP A 137 -18.11 8.74 -8.30
C ASP A 137 -17.01 8.96 -9.35
N ASN A 138 -15.83 8.37 -9.15
CA ASN A 138 -14.67 8.54 -10.01
C ASN A 138 -14.50 7.29 -10.88
N GLY A 139 -14.85 7.41 -12.16
CA GLY A 139 -14.81 6.29 -13.10
C GLY A 139 -13.44 5.59 -13.19
N LYS A 140 -12.33 6.31 -12.99
CA LYS A 140 -10.98 5.71 -13.01
C LYS A 140 -10.75 4.79 -11.80
N ILE A 141 -11.24 5.18 -10.63
CA ILE A 141 -11.16 4.37 -9.40
C ILE A 141 -12.01 3.11 -9.58
N CYS A 142 -13.23 3.24 -10.12
CA CYS A 142 -14.11 2.11 -10.40
C CYS A 142 -13.47 1.12 -11.37
N GLU A 143 -12.95 1.61 -12.50
CA GLU A 143 -12.30 0.77 -13.50
C GLU A 143 -11.08 0.04 -12.93
N LYS A 144 -10.26 0.72 -12.12
CA LYS A 144 -9.10 0.11 -11.47
C LYS A 144 -9.52 -0.93 -10.43
N ALA A 145 -10.50 -0.63 -9.59
CA ALA A 145 -11.04 -1.58 -8.61
C ALA A 145 -11.60 -2.84 -9.30
N LEU A 146 -12.34 -2.68 -10.39
CA LEU A 146 -12.84 -3.79 -11.21
C LEU A 146 -11.70 -4.67 -11.74
N LYS A 147 -10.69 -4.06 -12.38
CA LYS A 147 -9.53 -4.78 -12.92
C LYS A 147 -8.77 -5.57 -11.85
N ILE A 148 -8.60 -4.99 -10.67
CA ILE A 148 -7.94 -5.65 -9.54
C ILE A 148 -8.77 -6.85 -9.08
N LEU A 149 -10.09 -6.69 -8.92
CA LEU A 149 -10.97 -7.78 -8.50
C LEU A 149 -10.98 -8.93 -9.51
N GLU A 150 -11.13 -8.63 -10.79
CA GLU A 150 -11.14 -9.61 -11.88
C GLU A 150 -9.81 -10.36 -12.02
N ARG A 151 -8.69 -9.74 -11.67
CA ARG A 151 -7.37 -10.35 -11.83
C ARG A 151 -6.97 -11.26 -10.67
N TYR A 152 -7.38 -10.94 -9.45
CA TYR A 152 -6.85 -11.59 -8.24
C TYR A 152 -7.91 -12.35 -7.41
N TRP A 153 -9.21 -12.14 -7.66
CA TRP A 153 -10.30 -12.72 -6.87
C TRP A 153 -11.47 -13.29 -7.70
N VAL A 154 -11.34 -13.37 -9.02
CA VAL A 154 -12.28 -14.04 -9.94
C VAL A 154 -11.56 -15.21 -10.58
#